data_AF-A0A166G4A9-F1
#
_entry.id   AF-A0A166G4A9-F1
#
_cell.length_a   1.000
_cell.length_b   1.000
_cell.length_c   1.000
_cell.angle_alpha   90.00
_cell.angle_beta   90.00
_cell.angle_gamma   90.00
#
_symmetry.space_group_name_H-M   'P 1'
#
loop_
_entity.id
_entity.type
_entity.pdbx_description
1 polymer ?
#
loop_
_entity_poly.entity_id
_entity_poly.type
_entity_poly.pdbx_seq_one_letter_code
_entity_poly.pdbx_strand_id
1 'polypeptide(L)'
;MTGVGFPLSGSTLVTGPSNAGKTRTTAAAIEAWLDREGTEGVVVLDFAPEIELDGTVLGGRLDRFISVPESVWVGRIDASAPRAESETAEQAVALARENARRAERQIDALPENPRAVFVNDATIPFQHDAAAVSRLTEYCKKADVAVLNAFDSDELGVDNPVFRAERDALDRLRRWADRIVDLS
;
A
#
# COMPACT_ATOMS: atom_id res chain seq x y z
N MET A 1 -1.62 6.29 -25.97
CA MET A 1 -0.50 5.95 -25.07
C MET A 1 -1.10 5.54 -23.73
N THR A 2 -1.48 4.27 -23.58
CA THR A 2 -2.17 3.78 -22.37
C THR A 2 -1.22 2.82 -21.67
N GLY A 3 -0.34 3.39 -20.87
CA GLY A 3 0.61 2.64 -20.08
C GLY A 3 1.08 3.50 -18.93
N VAL A 4 1.08 2.92 -17.73
CA VAL A 4 1.81 3.49 -16.60
C VAL A 4 3.27 3.73 -16.98
N GLY A 5 3.89 4.77 -16.42
CA GLY A 5 5.26 5.22 -16.76
C GLY A 5 6.39 4.26 -16.37
N PHE A 6 6.08 3.00 -16.08
CA PHE A 6 6.99 1.94 -15.67
C PHE A 6 6.51 0.59 -16.22
N PRO A 7 7.41 -0.39 -16.40
CA PRO A 7 7.01 -1.71 -16.86
C PRO A 7 6.16 -2.44 -15.82
N LEU A 8 5.13 -3.15 -16.29
CA LEU A 8 4.41 -4.16 -15.52
C LEU A 8 5.17 -5.49 -15.60
N SER A 9 6.33 -5.54 -14.97
CA SER A 9 7.11 -6.75 -14.68
C SER A 9 7.94 -6.55 -13.42
N GLY A 10 8.24 -7.61 -12.67
CA GLY A 10 9.00 -7.49 -11.42
C GLY A 10 8.30 -6.59 -10.40
N SER A 11 9.08 -5.90 -9.57
CA SER A 11 8.56 -5.09 -8.46
C SER A 11 8.78 -3.58 -8.67
N THR A 12 7.73 -2.80 -8.43
CA THR A 12 7.75 -1.32 -8.47
C THR A 12 7.16 -0.77 -7.18
N LEU A 13 7.87 0.15 -6.54
CA LEU A 13 7.38 0.95 -5.43
C LEU A 13 7.15 2.40 -5.87
N VAL A 14 5.93 2.89 -5.71
CA VAL A 14 5.54 4.28 -6.00
C VAL A 14 5.52 5.08 -4.69
N THR A 15 6.36 6.10 -4.55
CA THR A 15 6.49 6.92 -3.34
C THR A 15 6.11 8.38 -3.59
N GLY A 16 5.87 9.13 -2.51
CA GLY A 16 5.60 10.56 -2.55
C GLY A 16 4.74 11.07 -1.39
N PRO A 17 4.59 12.40 -1.24
CA PRO A 17 3.78 13.01 -0.19
C PRO A 17 2.27 12.76 -0.38
N SER A 18 1.43 13.22 0.55
CA SER A 18 -0.02 13.13 0.38
C SER A 18 -0.46 13.82 -0.90
N ASN A 19 -1.48 13.30 -1.56
CA ASN A 19 -2.05 13.85 -2.80
C ASN A 19 -1.10 13.92 -4.02
N ALA A 20 0.09 13.32 -3.97
CA ALA A 20 1.01 13.19 -5.11
C ALA A 20 0.51 12.27 -6.25
N GLY A 21 -0.64 11.63 -6.09
CA GLY A 21 -1.21 10.73 -7.10
C GLY A 21 -0.81 9.26 -6.99
N LYS A 22 -0.17 8.84 -5.89
CA LYS A 22 0.26 7.44 -5.63
C LYS A 22 -0.84 6.40 -5.87
N THR A 23 -2.00 6.59 -5.23
CA THR A 23 -3.17 5.71 -5.38
C THR A 23 -3.65 5.69 -6.83
N ARG A 24 -3.74 6.85 -7.49
CA ARG A 24 -4.13 6.96 -8.90
C ARG A 24 -3.17 6.20 -9.82
N THR A 25 -1.87 6.30 -9.57
CA THR A 25 -0.83 5.58 -10.32
C THR A 25 -0.96 4.06 -10.12
N THR A 26 -1.30 3.62 -8.91
CA THR A 26 -1.52 2.20 -8.61
C THR A 26 -2.80 1.68 -9.27
N ALA A 27 -3.88 2.47 -9.23
CA ALA A 27 -5.13 2.16 -9.95
C ALA A 27 -4.90 2.04 -11.46
N ALA A 28 -4.15 2.98 -12.06
CA ALA A 28 -3.79 2.92 -13.47
C ALA A 28 -2.93 1.68 -13.82
N ALA A 29 -2.10 1.21 -12.88
CA ALA A 29 -1.32 -0.02 -13.06
C ALA A 29 -2.23 -1.26 -13.04
N ILE A 30 -3.25 -1.28 -12.16
CA ILE A 30 -4.27 -2.32 -12.12
C ILE A 30 -5.05 -2.34 -13.44
N GLU A 31 -5.59 -1.19 -13.89
CA GLU A 31 -6.33 -1.09 -15.16
C GLU A 31 -5.48 -1.60 -16.33
N ALA A 32 -4.24 -1.11 -16.44
CA ALA A 32 -3.35 -1.50 -17.52
C ALA A 32 -3.00 -3.00 -17.51
N TRP A 33 -2.92 -3.64 -16.33
CA TRP A 33 -2.75 -5.08 -16.23
C TRP A 33 -4.02 -5.81 -16.66
N LEU A 34 -5.17 -5.44 -16.10
CA LEU A 34 -6.46 -6.08 -16.38
C LEU A 34 -6.81 -6.03 -17.88
N ASP A 35 -6.56 -4.90 -18.53
CA ASP A 35 -6.79 -4.71 -19.97
C ASP A 35 -5.93 -5.64 -20.84
N ARG A 36 -4.74 -6.00 -20.36
CA ARG A 36 -3.75 -6.76 -21.12
C ARG A 36 -3.77 -8.26 -20.82
N GLU A 37 -3.88 -8.61 -19.55
CA GLU A 37 -3.61 -9.94 -19.03
C GLU A 37 -4.86 -10.59 -18.39
N GLY A 38 -5.93 -9.82 -18.17
CA GLY A 38 -7.16 -10.28 -17.52
C GLY A 38 -7.07 -10.35 -15.99
N THR A 39 -8.08 -10.97 -15.37
CA THR A 39 -8.26 -10.98 -13.89
C THR A 39 -7.64 -12.20 -13.19
N GLU A 40 -7.22 -13.21 -13.94
CA GLU A 40 -6.72 -14.47 -13.38
C GLU A 40 -5.48 -14.25 -12.53
N GLY A 41 -5.54 -14.67 -11.25
CA GLY A 41 -4.42 -14.56 -10.32
C GLY A 41 -4.09 -13.13 -9.88
N VAL A 42 -4.97 -12.16 -10.14
CA VAL A 42 -4.77 -10.78 -9.68
C VAL A 42 -5.18 -10.65 -8.22
N VAL A 43 -4.32 -10.00 -7.45
CA VAL A 43 -4.48 -9.74 -6.02
C VAL A 43 -4.34 -8.26 -5.77
N VAL A 44 -5.34 -7.65 -5.12
CA VAL A 44 -5.33 -6.26 -4.71
C VAL A 44 -5.43 -6.19 -3.20
N LEU A 45 -4.48 -5.51 -2.57
CA LEU A 45 -4.49 -5.18 -1.15
C LEU A 45 -4.70 -3.68 -0.99
N ASP A 46 -5.79 -3.28 -0.34
CA ASP A 46 -6.11 -1.87 -0.10
C ASP A 46 -6.01 -1.58 1.40
N PHE A 47 -4.86 -1.04 1.81
CA PHE A 47 -4.57 -0.70 3.21
C PHE A 47 -4.70 0.80 3.49
N ALA A 48 -5.09 1.60 2.50
CA ALA A 48 -5.26 3.03 2.67
C ALA A 48 -6.36 3.33 3.70
N PRO A 49 -6.07 4.15 4.72
CA PRO A 49 -7.11 4.66 5.60
C PRO A 49 -8.00 5.65 4.85
N GLU A 50 -9.25 5.77 5.27
CA GLU A 50 -10.16 6.79 4.76
C GLU A 50 -10.23 7.95 5.76
N ILE A 51 -9.47 9.02 5.50
CA ILE A 51 -9.35 10.16 6.41
C ILE A 51 -9.79 11.43 5.70
N GLU A 52 -10.63 12.19 6.39
CA GLU A 52 -10.89 13.58 6.07
C GLU A 52 -10.23 14.44 7.15
N LEU A 53 -9.29 15.31 6.75
CA LEU A 53 -8.66 16.29 7.62
C LEU A 53 -8.97 17.69 7.08
N ASP A 54 -9.58 18.54 7.90
CA ASP A 54 -9.96 19.91 7.54
C ASP A 54 -10.78 20.01 6.22
N GLY A 55 -11.68 19.06 5.99
CA GLY A 55 -12.52 18.99 4.78
C GLY A 55 -11.77 18.49 3.52
N THR A 56 -10.51 18.10 3.66
CA THR A 56 -9.69 17.51 2.60
C THR A 56 -9.49 16.03 2.88
N VAL A 57 -9.83 15.17 1.91
CA VAL A 57 -9.49 13.75 2.05
C VAL A 57 -7.99 13.57 1.84
N LEU A 58 -7.32 13.00 2.85
CA LEU A 58 -5.90 12.65 2.80
C LEU A 58 -5.74 11.17 2.48
N GLY A 59 -5.02 10.88 1.39
CA GLY A 59 -4.93 9.51 0.88
C GLY A 59 -6.27 9.04 0.30
N GLY A 60 -6.31 7.84 -0.26
CA GLY A 60 -7.54 7.36 -0.89
C GLY A 60 -7.55 5.88 -1.09
N ARG A 61 -8.72 5.28 -0.84
CA ARG A 61 -9.03 3.92 -1.27
C ARG A 61 -8.96 3.81 -2.79
N LEU A 62 -8.64 2.60 -3.27
CA LEU A 62 -8.55 2.33 -4.71
C LEU A 62 -9.90 2.48 -5.43
N ASP A 63 -11.01 2.22 -4.74
CA ASP A 63 -12.37 2.26 -5.30
C ASP A 63 -12.83 3.66 -5.77
N ARG A 64 -12.10 4.70 -5.41
CA ARG A 64 -12.31 6.06 -5.92
C ARG A 64 -11.76 6.26 -7.33
N PHE A 65 -10.88 5.37 -7.78
CA PHE A 65 -10.17 5.49 -9.04
C PHE A 65 -10.45 4.33 -10.00
N ILE A 66 -10.74 3.14 -9.48
CA ILE A 66 -11.00 1.94 -10.28
C ILE A 66 -12.09 1.08 -9.65
N SER A 67 -12.97 0.53 -10.47
CA SER A 67 -13.85 -0.57 -10.10
C SER A 67 -13.15 -1.90 -10.38
N VAL A 68 -12.68 -2.58 -9.34
CA VAL A 68 -12.02 -3.88 -9.47
C VAL A 68 -13.07 -4.98 -9.75
N PRO A 69 -12.90 -5.82 -10.78
CA PRO A 69 -13.85 -6.91 -11.06
C PRO A 69 -13.96 -7.91 -9.91
N GLU A 70 -15.15 -8.49 -9.69
CA GLU A 70 -15.40 -9.47 -8.61
C GLU A 70 -14.53 -10.74 -8.68
N SER A 71 -13.98 -11.06 -9.85
CA SER A 71 -13.08 -12.21 -10.04
C SER A 71 -11.65 -11.96 -9.52
N VAL A 72 -11.29 -10.71 -9.24
CA VAL A 72 -10.02 -10.35 -8.61
C VAL A 72 -10.13 -10.57 -7.11
N TRP A 73 -9.10 -11.15 -6.50
CA TRP A 73 -9.05 -11.24 -5.04
C TRP A 73 -8.72 -9.87 -4.46
N VAL A 74 -9.57 -9.37 -3.56
CA VAL A 74 -9.38 -8.07 -2.91
C VAL A 74 -9.35 -8.24 -1.39
N GLY A 75 -8.22 -7.92 -0.80
CA GLY A 75 -8.05 -7.84 0.65
C GLY A 75 -8.05 -6.38 1.08
N ARG A 76 -9.07 -5.98 1.84
CA ARG A 76 -9.22 -4.61 2.34
C ARG A 76 -9.30 -4.61 3.85
N ILE A 77 -8.76 -3.56 4.47
CA ILE A 77 -8.95 -3.29 5.88
C ILE A 77 -9.60 -1.92 6.07
N ASP A 78 -10.34 -1.78 7.17
CA ASP A 78 -10.70 -0.48 7.70
C ASP A 78 -9.51 0.03 8.51
N ALA A 79 -8.60 0.75 7.84
CA ALA A 79 -7.38 1.26 8.44
C ALA A 79 -7.61 2.62 9.08
N SER A 80 -6.93 2.86 10.19
CA SER A 80 -6.72 4.21 10.75
C SER A 80 -5.41 4.81 10.23
N ALA A 81 -5.23 6.12 10.27
CA ALA A 81 -3.91 6.77 10.24
C ALA A 81 -3.47 7.17 11.67
N PRO A 82 -2.61 6.36 12.30
CA PRO A 82 -2.05 6.68 13.60
C PRO A 82 -1.47 8.10 13.73
N ARG A 83 -0.80 8.59 12.69
CA ARG A 83 -0.12 9.90 12.71
C ARG A 83 -1.08 11.09 12.57
N ALA A 84 -2.25 10.88 11.98
CA ALA A 84 -3.24 11.96 11.77
C ALA A 84 -4.35 11.95 12.83
N GLU A 85 -4.73 10.76 13.33
CA GLU A 85 -5.88 10.59 14.23
C GLU A 85 -5.52 10.58 15.72
N SER A 86 -4.23 10.53 16.07
CA SER A 86 -3.81 10.39 17.48
C SER A 86 -3.31 11.69 18.09
N GLU A 87 -3.73 11.95 19.32
CA GLU A 87 -3.20 13.06 20.13
C GLU A 87 -1.95 12.65 20.92
N THR A 88 -1.74 11.34 21.09
CA THR A 88 -0.64 10.78 21.89
C THR A 88 0.09 9.64 21.18
N ALA A 89 1.35 9.42 21.55
CA ALA A 89 2.14 8.31 21.02
C ALA A 89 1.55 6.93 21.38
N GLU A 90 0.92 6.78 22.55
CA GLU A 90 0.29 5.54 22.97
C GLU A 90 -0.93 5.20 22.10
N GLN A 91 -1.80 6.19 21.83
CA GLN A 91 -2.92 6.03 20.90
C GLN A 91 -2.43 5.66 19.49
N ALA A 92 -1.39 6.34 19.00
CA ALA A 92 -0.82 6.05 17.69
C ALA A 92 -0.33 4.59 17.60
N VAL A 93 0.38 4.12 18.62
CA VAL A 93 0.84 2.72 18.68
C VAL A 93 -0.33 1.73 18.74
N ALA A 94 -1.41 2.05 19.46
CA ALA A 94 -2.59 1.21 19.53
C ALA A 94 -3.30 1.09 18.17
N LEU A 95 -3.48 2.21 17.45
CA LEU A 95 -4.03 2.23 16.09
C LEU A 95 -3.15 1.45 15.11
N ALA A 96 -1.83 1.66 15.15
CA ALA A 96 -0.88 0.95 14.29
C ALA A 96 -0.90 -0.57 14.53
N ARG A 97 -1.00 -1.00 15.80
CA ARG A 97 -1.11 -2.42 16.15
C ARG A 97 -2.40 -3.04 15.62
N GLU A 98 -3.49 -2.29 15.65
CA GLU A 98 -4.78 -2.78 15.16
C GLU A 98 -4.81 -2.86 13.63
N ASN A 99 -4.22 -1.89 12.92
CA ASN A 99 -3.98 -1.99 11.48
C ASN A 99 -3.18 -3.25 11.13
N ALA A 100 -2.09 -3.52 11.86
CA ALA A 100 -1.26 -4.70 11.66
C ALA A 100 -2.07 -6.00 11.80
N ARG A 101 -2.90 -6.13 12.85
CA ARG A 101 -3.77 -7.31 13.05
C ARG A 101 -4.80 -7.50 11.95
N ARG A 102 -5.38 -6.40 11.45
CA ARG A 102 -6.37 -6.45 10.35
C ARG A 102 -5.71 -6.89 9.06
N ALA A 103 -4.55 -6.33 8.75
CA ALA A 103 -3.77 -6.66 7.57
C ALA A 103 -3.24 -8.09 7.62
N GLU A 104 -2.81 -8.57 8.79
CA GLU A 104 -2.37 -9.96 8.97
C GLU A 104 -3.45 -10.96 8.56
N ARG A 105 -4.71 -10.73 8.93
CA ARG A 105 -5.83 -11.59 8.49
C ARG A 105 -6.01 -11.59 6.96
N GLN A 106 -5.76 -10.47 6.30
CA GLN A 106 -5.79 -10.40 4.83
C GLN A 106 -4.61 -11.16 4.23
N ILE A 107 -3.42 -11.00 4.79
CA ILE A 107 -2.20 -11.70 4.34
C ILE A 107 -2.33 -13.21 4.52
N ASP A 108 -2.92 -13.68 5.63
CA ASP A 108 -3.18 -15.10 5.89
C ASP A 108 -4.19 -15.73 4.92
N ALA A 109 -5.07 -14.92 4.34
CA ALA A 109 -6.10 -15.34 3.40
C ALA A 109 -5.68 -15.24 1.92
N LEU A 110 -4.43 -14.86 1.65
CA LEU A 110 -3.93 -14.67 0.29
C LEU A 110 -3.94 -15.98 -0.51
N PRO A 111 -4.34 -15.95 -1.80
CA PRO A 111 -4.24 -17.12 -2.66
C PRO A 111 -2.78 -17.53 -2.88
N GLU A 112 -2.50 -18.83 -3.03
CA GLU A 112 -1.12 -19.33 -3.02
C GLU A 112 -0.25 -18.87 -4.21
N ASN A 113 -0.88 -18.69 -5.38
CA ASN A 113 -0.22 -18.47 -6.67
C ASN A 113 -0.73 -17.19 -7.35
N PRO A 114 -0.28 -16.00 -6.89
CA PRO A 114 -0.61 -14.74 -7.57
C PRO A 114 0.12 -14.62 -8.90
N ARG A 115 -0.53 -14.02 -9.91
CA ARG A 115 0.12 -13.56 -11.15
C ARG A 115 0.51 -12.09 -11.07
N ALA A 116 -0.33 -11.26 -10.45
CA ALA A 116 -0.04 -9.85 -10.18
C ALA A 116 -0.54 -9.42 -8.82
N VAL A 117 0.27 -8.61 -8.12
CA VAL A 117 -0.05 -8.08 -6.78
C VAL A 117 0.00 -6.56 -6.81
N PHE A 118 -1.07 -5.92 -6.38
CA PHE A 118 -1.15 -4.47 -6.24
C PHE A 118 -1.44 -4.11 -4.79
N VAL A 119 -0.69 -3.19 -4.20
CA VAL A 119 -0.87 -2.77 -2.80
C VAL A 119 -0.96 -1.26 -2.70
N ASN A 120 -2.06 -0.79 -2.14
CA ASN A 120 -2.27 0.63 -1.82
C ASN A 120 -1.91 0.87 -0.35
N ASP A 121 -1.08 1.89 -0.11
CA ASP A 121 -0.52 2.28 1.18
C ASP A 121 0.16 1.12 1.95
N ALA A 122 1.20 0.56 1.32
CA ALA A 122 1.88 -0.64 1.75
C ALA A 122 2.59 -0.54 3.12
N THR A 123 2.82 0.65 3.67
CA THR A 123 3.45 0.83 4.99
C THR A 123 2.47 0.73 6.15
N ILE A 124 1.16 0.91 5.92
CA ILE A 124 0.12 0.94 6.98
C ILE A 124 0.15 -0.31 7.87
N PRO A 125 0.24 -1.55 7.35
CA PRO A 125 0.32 -2.74 8.19
C PRO A 125 1.55 -2.81 9.10
N PHE A 126 2.61 -2.07 8.76
CA PHE A 126 3.96 -2.22 9.32
C PHE A 126 4.36 -1.02 10.21
N GLN A 127 3.42 -0.11 10.44
CA GLN A 127 3.55 1.01 11.37
C GLN A 127 3.70 0.58 12.85
N HIS A 128 3.45 -0.70 13.17
CA HIS A 128 3.71 -1.28 14.49
C HIS A 128 4.97 -2.15 14.53
N ASP A 129 5.18 -2.96 13.50
CA ASP A 129 6.32 -3.87 13.38
C ASP A 129 6.81 -3.90 11.93
N ALA A 130 7.91 -3.18 11.67
CA ALA A 130 8.53 -3.11 10.35
C ALA A 130 9.20 -4.43 9.93
N ALA A 131 9.49 -5.35 10.85
CA ALA A 131 10.07 -6.64 10.50
C ALA A 131 9.09 -7.50 9.69
N ALA A 132 7.77 -7.30 9.88
CA ALA A 132 6.73 -8.03 9.19
C ALA A 132 6.61 -7.71 7.68
N VAL A 133 7.30 -6.66 7.18
CA VAL A 133 7.38 -6.35 5.74
C VAL A 133 7.86 -7.55 4.90
N SER A 134 8.69 -8.42 5.49
CA SER A 134 9.16 -9.63 4.81
C SER A 134 8.00 -10.53 4.37
N ARG A 135 6.91 -10.64 5.14
CA ARG A 135 5.76 -11.47 4.78
C ARG A 135 5.10 -11.01 3.48
N LEU A 136 4.87 -9.70 3.34
CA LEU A 136 4.29 -9.13 2.13
C LEU A 136 5.26 -9.25 0.95
N THR A 137 6.53 -8.91 1.15
CA THR A 137 7.51 -8.91 0.06
C THR A 137 7.85 -10.32 -0.44
N GLU A 138 7.92 -11.33 0.44
CA GLU A 138 8.04 -12.74 0.02
C GLU A 138 6.82 -13.22 -0.76
N TYR A 139 5.62 -12.74 -0.42
CA TYR A 139 4.42 -13.02 -1.21
C TYR A 139 4.48 -12.37 -2.59
N CYS A 140 4.84 -11.09 -2.67
CA CYS A 140 4.97 -10.35 -3.93
C CYS A 140 6.01 -10.97 -4.88
N LYS A 141 7.07 -11.62 -4.37
CA LYS A 141 8.07 -12.33 -5.18
C LYS A 141 7.52 -13.53 -5.95
N LYS A 142 6.33 -14.05 -5.59
CA LYS A 142 5.69 -15.16 -6.31
C LYS A 142 4.99 -14.71 -7.59
N ALA A 143 4.73 -13.42 -7.74
CA ALA A 143 3.99 -12.86 -8.86
C ALA A 143 4.93 -12.39 -9.99
N ASP A 144 4.41 -12.35 -11.22
CA ASP A 144 5.10 -11.77 -12.37
C ASP A 144 5.27 -10.25 -12.20
N VAL A 145 4.32 -9.64 -11.48
CA VAL A 145 4.25 -8.20 -11.20
C VAL A 145 3.86 -7.93 -9.76
N ALA A 146 4.56 -6.99 -9.13
CA ALA A 146 4.14 -6.36 -7.89
C ALA A 146 4.24 -4.83 -7.99
N VAL A 147 3.14 -4.12 -7.77
CA VAL A 147 3.12 -2.65 -7.71
C VAL A 147 2.58 -2.22 -6.36
N LEU A 148 3.44 -1.62 -5.56
CA LEU A 148 3.11 -1.12 -4.23
C LEU A 148 3.19 0.41 -4.27
N ASN A 149 2.36 1.09 -3.51
CA ASN A 149 2.60 2.48 -3.19
C ASN A 149 2.79 2.70 -1.68
N ALA A 150 3.48 3.78 -1.32
CA ALA A 150 3.69 4.15 0.07
C ALA A 150 3.84 5.66 0.22
N PHE A 151 3.36 6.18 1.35
CA PHE A 151 3.60 7.55 1.75
C PHE A 151 5.09 7.78 2.08
N ASP A 152 5.64 8.89 1.57
CA ASP A 152 6.99 9.36 1.92
C ASP A 152 7.00 10.89 2.05
N SER A 153 6.87 11.37 3.28
CA SER A 153 7.02 12.78 3.65
C SER A 153 7.07 12.92 5.18
N ASP A 154 7.60 14.05 5.64
CA ASP A 154 7.66 14.42 7.06
C ASP A 154 6.44 15.24 7.52
N GLU A 155 5.46 15.50 6.64
CA GLU A 155 4.32 16.40 6.91
C GLU A 155 3.38 15.94 8.03
N LEU A 156 3.39 14.65 8.40
CA LEU A 156 2.55 14.09 9.47
C LEU A 156 3.32 13.92 10.79
N GLY A 157 4.39 14.71 11.01
CA GLY A 157 5.21 14.74 12.23
C GLY A 157 6.22 13.58 12.35
N VAL A 158 7.34 13.82 13.04
CA VAL A 158 8.54 12.95 12.96
C VAL A 158 9.03 12.34 14.27
N ASP A 159 8.40 12.63 15.43
CA ASP A 159 8.88 12.14 16.73
C ASP A 159 7.87 11.22 17.46
N ASN A 160 7.59 10.06 16.87
CA ASN A 160 6.89 8.99 17.55
C ASN A 160 7.34 7.59 17.06
N PRO A 161 7.08 6.52 17.84
CA PRO A 161 7.46 5.16 17.45
C PRO A 161 6.85 4.70 16.11
N VAL A 162 5.65 5.17 15.78
CA VAL A 162 4.96 4.81 14.52
C VAL A 162 5.69 5.38 13.31
N PHE A 163 6.14 6.63 13.36
CA PHE A 163 6.96 7.24 12.30
C PHE A 163 8.26 6.45 12.09
N ARG A 164 8.94 6.06 13.17
CA ARG A 164 10.18 5.28 13.06
C ARG A 164 9.95 3.91 12.41
N ALA A 165 8.87 3.22 12.81
CA ALA A 165 8.48 1.95 12.22
C ALA A 165 8.07 2.11 10.75
N GLU A 166 7.32 3.16 10.40
CA GLU A 166 6.94 3.46 9.03
C GLU A 166 8.17 3.75 8.14
N ARG A 167 9.15 4.50 8.65
CA ARG A 167 10.40 4.76 7.93
C ARG A 167 11.21 3.49 7.72
N ASP A 168 11.37 2.64 8.74
CA ASP A 168 12.04 1.33 8.55
C ASP A 168 11.28 0.45 7.56
N ALA A 169 9.94 0.45 7.60
CA ALA A 169 9.12 -0.30 6.67
C ALA A 169 9.29 0.21 5.23
N LEU A 170 9.26 1.53 5.02
CA LEU A 170 9.50 2.16 3.73
C LEU A 170 10.91 1.84 3.21
N ASP A 171 11.93 1.93 4.05
CA ASP A 171 13.31 1.62 3.68
C ASP A 171 13.48 0.14 3.29
N ARG A 172 12.76 -0.78 3.95
CA ARG A 172 12.72 -2.19 3.55
C ARG A 172 12.05 -2.39 2.20
N LEU A 173 10.92 -1.73 1.95
CA LEU A 173 10.24 -1.78 0.65
C LEU A 173 11.13 -1.21 -0.46
N ARG A 174 11.84 -0.11 -0.22
CA ARG A 174 12.80 0.50 -1.16
C ARG A 174 13.94 -0.44 -1.52
N ARG A 175 14.50 -1.16 -0.53
CA ARG A 175 15.56 -2.14 -0.77
C ARG A 175 15.07 -3.40 -1.49
N TRP A 176 13.78 -3.73 -1.34
CA TRP A 176 13.18 -4.89 -1.98
C TRP A 176 12.79 -4.62 -3.43
N ALA A 177 12.25 -3.44 -3.73
CA ALA A 177 11.72 -3.13 -5.06
C ALA A 177 12.83 -3.01 -6.11
N ASP A 178 12.60 -3.59 -7.30
CA ASP A 178 13.49 -3.44 -8.44
C ASP A 178 13.53 -2.00 -8.94
N ARG A 179 12.42 -1.27 -8.74
CA ARG A 179 12.22 0.10 -9.21
C ARG A 179 11.50 0.94 -8.18
N ILE A 180 11.91 2.20 -8.10
CA ILE A 180 11.25 3.24 -7.31
C ILE A 180 10.78 4.33 -8.27
N VAL A 181 9.50 4.71 -8.17
CA VAL A 181 8.90 5.84 -8.88
C VAL A 181 8.54 6.88 -7.83
N ASP A 182 9.26 7.99 -7.82
CA ASP A 182 8.99 9.11 -6.92
C ASP A 182 8.08 10.14 -7.58
N LEU A 183 7.02 10.55 -6.86
CA LEU A 183 6.01 11.50 -7.33
C LEU A 183 6.13 12.89 -6.65
N SER A 184 7.32 13.22 -6.14
CA SER A 184 7.67 14.51 -5.52
C SER A 184 7.56 15.71 -6.47
#